data_AF-A0AAW0CS10-F1
#
_entry.id   AF-A0AAW0CS10-F1
#
_cell.length_a   1.000
_cell.length_b   1.000
_cell.length_c   1.000
_cell.angle_alpha   90.00
_cell.angle_beta   90.00
_cell.angle_gamma   90.00
#
_symmetry.space_group_name_H-M   'P 1'
#
loop_
_entity.id
_entity.type
_entity.pdbx_description
1 polymer ?
#
loop_
_entity_poly.entity_id
_entity_poly.type
_entity_poly.pdbx_seq_one_letter_code
_entity_poly.pdbx_strand_id
1 'polypeptide(L)'
;ISAKGAELKFWTVKTKEASEKKVLNISGTLDTLRTNLATYYYLDLTTNPRMETVTVPTVDEAIRDRQWEDFVALGVEWKEKVKAGRAFKLLTSDSGNLPLSQMLSLDVSTNSPENQCISSPLPSTSRPETHSRLSSLSSAPVIQPTPTPTPSRCVGPPDGVAQREVAILDDISTAITGLERRQGLREVIDQIESGEVQAIRDRYGPSEYGRRGTADPSWPKYSNLVSKRERLHRILTGDFSGNKERFFNFFSVPAPQNKKRKRPTDEAATPEEHFRSFRKIVEAVPWCDSELAAERRKVEYLDNNGEFCEGNWLERWGERNSWEIWRDMGKERYVNQKKSS
;
A
#
# COMPACT_ATOMS: atom_id res chain seq x y z
N ILE A 1 26.96 16.19 1.11
CA ILE A 1 26.20 14.96 0.72
C ILE A 1 27.06 14.23 -0.31
N SER A 2 27.50 13.01 -0.01
CA SER A 2 28.41 12.24 -0.88
C SER A 2 27.58 11.30 -1.76
N ALA A 3 27.53 11.55 -3.08
CA ALA A 3 26.76 10.73 -4.01
C ALA A 3 27.25 9.27 -3.99
N LYS A 4 26.30 8.33 -3.96
CA LYS A 4 26.60 6.89 -3.92
C LYS A 4 27.04 6.40 -5.30
N GLY A 5 27.81 5.31 -5.35
CA GLY A 5 28.36 4.80 -6.61
C GLY A 5 27.34 4.44 -7.69
N ALA A 6 26.12 4.04 -7.30
CA ALA A 6 25.05 3.78 -8.25
C ALA A 6 24.53 5.07 -8.93
N GLU A 7 24.43 6.16 -8.18
CA GLU A 7 23.97 7.47 -8.68
C GLU A 7 24.98 8.05 -9.67
N LEU A 8 26.29 7.98 -9.35
CA LEU A 8 27.35 8.44 -10.25
C LEU A 8 27.35 7.67 -11.58
N LYS A 9 27.15 6.34 -11.53
CA LYS A 9 27.04 5.52 -12.74
C LYS A 9 25.81 5.88 -13.56
N PHE A 10 24.67 6.08 -12.91
CA PHE A 10 23.43 6.51 -13.57
C PHE A 10 23.63 7.84 -14.31
N TRP A 11 24.18 8.85 -13.65
CA TRP A 11 24.45 10.16 -14.26
C TRP A 11 25.49 10.08 -15.39
N THR A 12 26.50 9.23 -15.26
CA THR A 12 27.49 8.99 -16.32
C THR A 12 26.84 8.41 -17.57
N VAL A 13 25.95 7.43 -17.42
CA VAL A 13 25.20 6.84 -18.54
C VAL A 13 24.27 7.87 -19.17
N LYS A 14 23.49 8.60 -18.37
CA LYS A 14 22.58 9.64 -18.85
C LYS A 14 23.29 10.74 -19.63
N THR A 15 24.44 11.19 -19.11
CA THR A 15 25.25 12.22 -19.76
C THR A 15 25.83 11.71 -21.08
N LYS A 16 26.24 10.43 -21.12
CA LYS A 16 26.72 9.79 -22.34
C LYS A 16 25.63 9.59 -23.40
N GLU A 17 24.40 9.30 -23.00
CA GLU A 17 23.24 9.24 -23.91
C GLU A 17 22.93 10.63 -24.50
N ALA A 18 23.03 11.68 -23.69
CA ALA A 18 22.75 13.05 -24.10
C ALA A 18 23.89 13.66 -24.95
N SER A 19 25.13 13.21 -24.75
CA SER A 19 26.28 13.67 -25.52
C SER A 19 26.51 12.79 -26.74
N GLU A 20 26.40 13.35 -27.95
CA GLU A 20 26.75 12.65 -29.19
C GLU A 20 28.24 12.24 -29.26
N LYS A 21 29.08 12.78 -28.35
CA LYS A 21 30.51 12.52 -28.28
C LYS A 21 30.82 11.48 -27.20
N LYS A 22 31.65 10.48 -27.52
CA LYS A 22 32.13 9.42 -26.59
C LYS A 22 33.14 9.95 -25.54
N VAL A 23 32.77 10.95 -24.74
CA VAL A 23 33.71 11.62 -23.83
C VAL A 23 33.80 10.92 -22.47
N LEU A 24 32.76 10.21 -22.03
CA LEU A 24 32.70 9.65 -20.67
C LEU A 24 32.88 8.13 -20.63
N ASN A 25 33.86 7.68 -19.84
CA ASN A 25 34.08 6.28 -19.53
C ASN A 25 33.18 5.84 -18.36
N ILE A 26 32.44 4.73 -18.54
CA ILE A 26 31.48 4.22 -17.55
C ILE A 26 32.18 3.35 -16.49
N SER A 27 33.36 2.81 -16.81
CA SER A 27 34.18 2.03 -15.88
C SER A 27 35.22 2.92 -15.19
N GLY A 28 35.38 2.72 -13.88
CA GLY A 28 36.30 3.50 -13.06
C GLY A 28 36.04 3.36 -11.57
N THR A 29 36.96 3.86 -10.76
CA THR A 29 36.75 4.05 -9.32
C THR A 29 35.74 5.18 -9.09
N LEU A 30 35.22 5.32 -7.87
CA LEU A 30 34.25 6.39 -7.58
C LEU A 30 34.82 7.79 -7.83
N ASP A 31 36.11 7.98 -7.54
CA ASP A 31 36.76 9.27 -7.70
C ASP A 31 36.95 9.61 -9.18
N THR A 32 37.26 8.64 -10.05
CA THR A 32 37.35 8.92 -11.49
C THR A 32 35.99 9.26 -12.09
N LEU A 33 34.91 8.60 -11.65
CA LEU A 33 33.55 8.95 -12.08
C LEU A 33 33.17 10.36 -11.63
N ARG A 34 33.51 10.76 -10.40
CA ARG A 34 33.29 12.12 -9.89
C ARG A 34 34.06 13.16 -10.70
N THR A 35 35.35 12.94 -10.92
CA THR A 35 36.20 13.87 -11.68
C THR A 35 35.75 14.00 -13.13
N ASN A 36 35.32 12.90 -13.75
CA ASN A 36 34.81 12.91 -15.13
C ASN A 36 33.50 13.69 -15.25
N LEU A 37 32.54 13.46 -14.34
CA LEU A 37 31.29 14.22 -14.31
C LEU A 37 31.55 15.69 -14.00
N ALA A 38 32.41 15.98 -13.04
CA ALA A 38 32.75 17.36 -12.68
C ALA A 38 33.39 18.11 -13.85
N THR A 39 34.35 17.49 -14.54
CA THR A 39 34.96 18.05 -15.75
C THR A 39 33.92 18.30 -16.84
N TYR A 40 32.98 17.37 -17.06
CA TYR A 40 31.94 17.50 -18.09
C TYR A 40 30.98 18.67 -17.82
N TYR A 41 30.59 18.88 -16.56
CA TYR A 41 29.68 19.95 -16.15
C TYR A 41 30.41 21.24 -15.73
N TYR A 42 31.73 21.32 -15.93
CA TYR A 42 32.56 22.45 -15.50
C TYR A 42 32.41 22.77 -14.00
N LEU A 43 32.21 21.74 -13.17
CA LEU A 43 32.13 21.84 -11.72
C LEU A 43 33.53 21.76 -11.11
N ASP A 44 33.93 22.78 -10.36
CA ASP A 44 35.16 22.74 -9.59
C ASP A 44 34.95 21.99 -8.27
N LEU A 45 35.52 20.79 -8.16
CA LEU A 45 35.45 19.97 -6.95
C LEU A 45 36.30 20.51 -5.80
N THR A 46 37.23 21.44 -6.06
CA THR A 46 38.08 22.05 -5.03
C THR A 46 37.38 23.20 -4.31
N THR A 47 36.44 23.85 -5.00
CA THR A 47 35.57 24.85 -4.39
C THR A 47 34.51 24.12 -3.59
N ASN A 48 34.71 24.01 -2.27
CA ASN A 48 33.67 23.52 -1.36
C ASN A 48 32.47 24.47 -1.52
N PRO A 49 31.34 24.03 -2.11
CA PRO A 49 30.23 24.94 -2.36
C PRO A 49 29.77 25.43 -1.00
N ARG A 50 30.01 26.72 -0.73
CA ARG A 50 29.38 27.42 0.37
C ARG A 50 27.89 27.29 0.06
N MET A 51 27.23 26.34 0.72
CA MET A 51 25.79 26.18 0.63
C MET A 51 25.21 27.44 1.27
N GLU A 52 25.07 28.49 0.48
CA GLU A 52 24.05 29.48 0.74
C GLU A 52 22.77 28.66 0.79
N THR A 53 22.28 28.49 2.01
CA THR A 53 20.98 27.92 2.27
C THR A 53 19.99 28.82 1.53
N VAL A 54 19.69 28.46 0.28
CA VAL A 54 18.51 28.94 -0.41
C VAL A 54 17.38 28.43 0.46
N THR A 55 16.92 29.28 1.38
CA THR A 55 15.70 29.08 2.12
C THR A 55 14.62 29.02 1.06
N VAL A 56 14.24 27.80 0.70
CA VAL A 56 13.01 27.55 -0.05
C VAL A 56 11.95 28.37 0.69
N PRO A 57 11.25 29.31 0.03
CA PRO A 57 10.21 30.07 0.69
C PRO A 57 9.26 29.08 1.33
N THR A 58 9.26 29.04 2.65
CA THR A 58 8.34 28.18 3.39
C THR A 58 6.96 28.59 2.94
N VAL A 59 6.22 27.67 2.34
CA VAL A 59 4.82 27.89 2.01
C VAL A 59 4.12 28.08 3.35
N ASP A 60 3.91 29.34 3.70
CA ASP A 60 3.27 29.73 4.94
C ASP A 60 1.87 29.11 5.00
N GLU A 61 1.40 28.82 6.21
CA GLU A 61 0.05 28.30 6.44
C GLU A 61 -1.01 29.18 5.76
N ALA A 62 -0.78 30.50 5.79
CA ALA A 62 -1.59 31.49 5.08
C ALA A 62 -1.66 31.27 3.55
N ILE A 63 -0.59 30.77 2.91
CA ILE A 63 -0.58 30.49 1.47
C ILE A 63 -1.43 29.25 1.17
N ARG A 64 -1.34 28.20 2.01
CA ARG A 64 -2.20 27.01 1.85
C ARG A 64 -3.66 27.36 2.03
N ASP A 65 -3.99 28.15 3.04
CA ASP A 65 -5.36 28.57 3.31
C ASP A 65 -5.92 29.37 2.13
N ARG A 66 -5.14 30.31 1.59
CA ARG A 66 -5.50 31.07 0.39
C ARG A 66 -5.76 30.16 -0.82
N GLN A 67 -4.88 29.20 -1.07
CA GLN A 67 -5.04 28.23 -2.17
C GLN A 67 -6.32 27.40 -1.99
N TRP A 68 -6.65 27.03 -0.75
CA TRP A 68 -7.86 26.27 -0.46
C TRP A 68 -9.13 27.11 -0.66
N GLU A 69 -9.13 28.37 -0.24
CA GLU A 69 -10.21 29.33 -0.50
C GLU A 69 -10.47 29.49 -2.01
N ASP A 70 -9.41 29.64 -2.81
CA ASP A 70 -9.50 29.75 -4.26
C ASP A 70 -10.11 28.48 -4.89
N PHE A 71 -9.72 27.29 -4.42
CA PHE A 71 -10.33 26.03 -4.88
C PHE A 71 -11.81 25.90 -4.50
N VAL A 72 -12.19 26.34 -3.30
CA VAL A 72 -13.60 26.34 -2.88
C VAL A 72 -14.41 27.29 -3.76
N ALA A 73 -13.88 28.49 -4.04
CA ALA A 73 -14.53 29.45 -4.92
C ALA A 73 -14.72 28.91 -6.34
N LEU A 74 -13.70 28.26 -6.92
CA LEU A 74 -13.79 27.58 -8.22
C LEU A 74 -14.87 26.48 -8.22
N GLY A 75 -14.99 25.73 -7.13
CA GLY A 75 -16.03 24.70 -6.96
C GLY A 75 -17.44 25.28 -6.91
N VAL A 76 -17.62 26.46 -6.30
CA VAL A 76 -18.91 27.18 -6.29
C VAL A 76 -19.24 27.68 -7.70
N GLU A 77 -18.30 28.34 -8.38
CA GLU A 77 -18.50 28.85 -9.74
C GLU A 77 -18.85 27.73 -10.72
N TRP A 78 -18.16 26.59 -10.63
CA TRP A 78 -18.45 25.42 -11.45
C TRP A 78 -19.90 24.94 -11.28
N LYS A 79 -20.38 24.81 -10.04
CA LYS A 79 -21.76 24.40 -9.75
C LYS A 79 -22.78 25.38 -10.30
N GLU A 80 -22.54 26.69 -10.17
CA GLU A 80 -23.43 27.72 -10.71
C GLU A 80 -23.49 27.67 -12.24
N LYS A 81 -22.35 27.51 -12.92
CA LYS A 81 -22.31 27.39 -14.38
C LYS A 81 -22.99 26.13 -14.88
N VAL A 82 -22.80 24.99 -14.23
CA VAL A 82 -23.52 23.75 -14.54
C VAL A 82 -25.03 23.95 -14.38
N LYS A 83 -25.47 24.56 -13.27
CA LYS A 83 -26.89 24.88 -13.05
C LYS A 83 -27.47 25.82 -14.12
N ALA A 84 -26.65 26.73 -14.64
CA ALA A 84 -27.03 27.67 -15.70
C ALA A 84 -26.87 27.10 -17.14
N GLY A 85 -26.46 25.84 -17.30
CA GLY A 85 -26.21 25.23 -18.61
C GLY A 85 -25.03 25.84 -19.36
N ARG A 86 -24.07 26.46 -18.66
CA ARG A 86 -22.88 27.10 -19.25
C ARG A 86 -21.63 26.23 -19.02
N ALA A 87 -20.72 26.24 -19.98
CA ALA A 87 -19.42 25.60 -19.82
C ALA A 87 -18.55 26.36 -18.80
N PHE A 88 -17.96 25.62 -17.86
CA PHE A 88 -16.94 26.14 -16.96
C PHE A 88 -15.57 26.11 -17.66
N LYS A 89 -14.84 27.23 -17.60
CA LYS A 89 -13.50 27.36 -18.19
C LYS A 89 -12.53 27.68 -17.05
N LEU A 90 -11.60 26.76 -16.76
CA LEU A 90 -10.63 26.91 -15.67
C LEU A 90 -9.61 28.04 -15.95
N LEU A 91 -9.39 28.36 -17.23
CA LEU A 91 -8.54 29.45 -17.66
C LEU A 91 -9.43 30.48 -18.37
N THR A 92 -9.58 31.65 -17.76
CA THR A 92 -10.12 32.82 -18.44
C THR A 92 -9.07 33.26 -19.45
N SER A 93 -9.32 33.04 -20.75
CA SER A 93 -8.43 33.45 -21.84
C SER A 93 -8.32 34.98 -22.01
N ASP A 94 -8.75 35.75 -21.01
CA ASP A 94 -8.87 37.20 -21.06
C ASP A 94 -7.60 37.92 -20.53
N SER A 95 -6.51 37.19 -20.29
CA SER A 95 -5.20 37.77 -19.99
C SER A 95 -4.54 38.29 -21.26
N GLY A 96 -5.04 39.41 -21.76
CA GLY A 96 -4.31 40.25 -22.69
C GLY A 96 -2.92 40.58 -22.11
N ASN A 97 -1.88 40.14 -22.83
CA ASN A 97 -0.46 40.49 -22.68
C ASN A 97 0.36 39.82 -21.55
N LEU A 98 0.45 38.49 -21.55
CA LEU A 98 1.69 37.82 -21.10
C LEU A 98 2.19 36.87 -22.20
N PRO A 99 3.51 36.85 -22.51
CA PRO A 99 4.07 36.02 -23.57
C PRO A 99 4.09 34.55 -23.14
N LEU A 100 2.96 33.88 -23.37
CA LEU A 100 2.69 32.48 -23.08
C LEU A 100 3.26 31.56 -24.18
N SER A 101 4.49 31.78 -24.65
CA SER A 101 5.08 30.93 -25.71
C SER A 101 5.54 29.56 -25.23
N GLN A 102 5.34 29.22 -23.95
CA GLN A 102 5.77 27.94 -23.41
C GLN A 102 4.72 27.36 -22.45
N MET A 103 4.48 26.06 -22.63
CA MET A 103 3.87 25.12 -21.69
C MET A 103 2.34 25.18 -21.54
N LEU A 104 1.53 24.22 -22.02
CA LEU A 104 1.74 22.91 -22.61
C LEU A 104 0.44 22.60 -23.39
N SER A 105 0.54 22.30 -24.69
CA SER A 105 -0.54 21.66 -25.44
C SER A 105 -0.75 20.24 -24.92
N LEU A 106 -1.91 19.98 -24.34
CA LEU A 106 -2.44 18.64 -24.09
C LEU A 106 -3.78 18.55 -24.82
N ASP A 107 -3.72 18.19 -26.10
CA ASP A 107 -4.89 17.83 -26.90
C ASP A 107 -5.38 16.44 -26.44
N VAL A 108 -6.37 16.43 -25.55
CA VAL A 108 -7.22 15.25 -25.31
C VAL A 108 -8.49 15.43 -26.14
N SER A 109 -8.44 14.94 -27.38
CA SER A 109 -9.62 14.75 -28.22
C SER A 109 -10.50 13.65 -27.60
N THR A 110 -11.60 14.06 -26.98
CA THR A 110 -12.63 13.13 -26.49
C THR A 110 -13.71 12.99 -27.56
N ASN A 111 -13.55 12.03 -28.46
CA ASN A 111 -14.62 11.58 -29.33
C ASN A 111 -15.60 10.75 -28.49
N SER A 112 -16.77 11.30 -28.24
CA SER A 112 -17.92 10.60 -27.64
C SER A 112 -18.84 10.13 -28.76
N PRO A 113 -19.19 8.84 -28.82
CA PRO A 113 -20.40 8.40 -29.45
C PRO A 113 -21.45 8.03 -28.41
N GLU A 114 -22.64 8.57 -28.65
CA GLU A 114 -23.92 8.20 -28.09
C GLU A 114 -24.13 6.68 -28.11
N ASN A 115 -24.65 6.11 -27.01
CA ASN A 115 -25.40 4.86 -27.07
C ASN A 115 -26.42 4.76 -25.93
N GLN A 116 -27.62 5.22 -26.29
CA GLN A 116 -28.93 4.57 -26.13
C GLN A 116 -29.26 3.83 -24.83
N CYS A 117 -30.25 4.42 -24.15
CA CYS A 117 -31.29 3.82 -23.32
C CYS A 117 -31.65 2.37 -23.68
N ILE A 118 -31.52 1.47 -22.69
CA ILE A 118 -32.40 0.31 -22.57
C ILE A 118 -32.90 0.27 -21.12
N SER A 119 -34.18 0.57 -20.95
CA SER A 119 -34.94 0.37 -19.72
C SER A 119 -35.27 -1.11 -19.58
N SER A 120 -34.98 -1.70 -18.42
CA SER A 120 -35.49 -3.01 -18.02
C SER A 120 -35.96 -3.00 -16.56
N PRO A 121 -37.00 -3.80 -16.23
CA PRO A 121 -37.88 -3.55 -15.09
C PRO A 121 -37.41 -4.19 -13.77
N LEU A 122 -37.80 -3.54 -12.66
CA LEU A 122 -37.65 -3.99 -11.28
C LEU A 122 -38.51 -5.24 -10.99
N PRO A 123 -37.97 -6.29 -10.36
CA PRO A 123 -38.77 -7.25 -9.62
C PRO A 123 -39.07 -6.70 -8.22
N SER A 124 -40.37 -6.65 -7.89
CA SER A 124 -40.86 -6.35 -6.55
C SER A 124 -40.55 -7.51 -5.61
N THR A 125 -39.65 -7.31 -4.64
CA THR A 125 -39.47 -8.27 -3.54
C THR A 125 -40.23 -7.80 -2.31
N SER A 126 -41.23 -8.62 -1.98
CA SER A 126 -42.12 -8.56 -0.83
C SER A 126 -41.37 -8.56 0.50
N ARG A 127 -41.86 -7.69 1.38
CA ARG A 127 -41.48 -7.48 2.77
C ARG A 127 -42.31 -8.43 3.64
N PRO A 128 -41.74 -9.23 4.55
CA PRO A 128 -42.50 -9.81 5.65
C PRO A 128 -42.40 -8.97 6.91
N GLU A 129 -43.53 -8.96 7.58
CA GLU A 129 -43.90 -8.19 8.74
C GLU A 129 -43.31 -8.72 10.06
N THR A 130 -43.17 -7.76 10.97
CA THR A 130 -43.22 -7.82 12.43
C THR A 130 -43.59 -9.13 13.13
N HIS A 131 -42.77 -9.51 14.11
CA HIS A 131 -43.29 -9.88 15.43
C HIS A 131 -42.45 -9.26 16.56
N SER A 132 -43.16 -8.49 17.38
CA SER A 132 -42.78 -7.90 18.66
C SER A 132 -42.26 -8.92 19.66
N ARG A 133 -41.32 -8.51 20.53
CA ARG A 133 -41.39 -8.84 21.95
C ARG A 133 -40.59 -7.84 22.80
N LEU A 134 -41.35 -7.06 23.55
CA LEU A 134 -40.91 -6.23 24.67
C LEU A 134 -40.62 -7.15 25.85
N SER A 135 -39.46 -6.97 26.49
CA SER A 135 -39.21 -7.41 27.87
C SER A 135 -38.61 -6.25 28.65
N SER A 136 -39.49 -5.59 29.40
CA SER A 136 -39.21 -4.62 30.45
C SER A 136 -38.85 -5.34 31.74
N LEU A 137 -37.72 -4.99 32.35
CA LEU A 137 -37.43 -5.11 33.80
C LEU A 137 -36.50 -3.91 34.10
N SER A 138 -36.99 -2.76 34.54
CA SER A 138 -37.38 -2.40 35.91
C SER A 138 -36.30 -2.74 36.95
N SER A 139 -35.34 -1.83 37.11
CA SER A 139 -34.47 -1.75 38.29
C SER A 139 -34.56 -0.35 38.89
N ALA A 140 -34.85 -0.33 40.18
CA ALA A 140 -35.12 0.85 41.01
C ALA A 140 -33.95 1.83 41.11
N PRO A 141 -34.21 3.12 41.36
CA PRO A 141 -33.18 4.09 41.69
C PRO A 141 -32.73 3.91 43.15
N VAL A 142 -31.48 3.51 43.35
CA VAL A 142 -30.81 3.62 44.65
C VAL A 142 -30.34 5.06 44.81
N ILE A 143 -30.96 5.76 45.77
CA ILE A 143 -30.57 7.09 46.22
C ILE A 143 -29.20 6.97 46.90
N GLN A 144 -28.13 7.39 46.22
CA GLN A 144 -26.82 7.56 46.84
C GLN A 144 -26.74 8.92 47.53
N PRO A 145 -26.14 8.99 48.74
CA PRO A 145 -25.97 10.24 49.47
C PRO A 145 -24.93 11.15 48.81
N THR A 146 -25.30 12.42 48.67
CA THR A 146 -24.47 13.54 48.22
C THR A 146 -23.17 13.65 49.02
N PRO A 147 -21.98 13.51 48.40
CA PRO A 147 -20.73 13.86 49.05
C PRO A 147 -20.53 15.38 49.05
N THR A 148 -20.16 15.87 50.24
CA THR A 148 -19.74 17.21 50.62
C THR A 148 -18.79 17.87 49.59
N PRO A 149 -18.95 19.17 49.28
CA PRO A 149 -18.03 19.90 48.41
C PRO A 149 -16.66 20.07 49.08
N THR A 150 -15.68 19.29 48.63
CA THR A 150 -14.27 19.46 48.97
C THR A 150 -13.73 20.72 48.29
N PRO A 151 -12.97 21.59 48.98
CA PRO A 151 -12.43 22.81 48.41
C PRO A 151 -11.57 22.53 47.18
N SER A 152 -11.90 23.22 46.09
CA SER A 152 -11.22 23.17 44.80
C SER A 152 -9.77 23.60 44.98
N ARG A 153 -8.88 22.60 45.03
CA ARG A 153 -7.44 22.79 44.99
C ARG A 153 -7.08 23.06 43.53
N CYS A 154 -6.65 24.28 43.21
CA CYS A 154 -6.08 24.62 41.91
C CYS A 154 -4.85 23.75 41.66
N VAL A 155 -5.07 22.60 41.01
CA VAL A 155 -4.00 21.76 40.45
C VAL A 155 -3.49 22.51 39.23
N GLY A 156 -2.20 22.86 39.26
CA GLY A 156 -1.52 23.48 38.13
C GLY A 156 -1.62 22.64 36.86
N PRO A 157 -1.33 23.23 35.68
CA PRO A 157 -1.44 22.55 34.39
C PRO A 157 -0.74 21.19 34.45
N PRO A 158 -1.40 20.09 34.03
CA PRO A 158 -0.82 18.76 34.13
C PRO A 158 0.34 18.64 33.13
N ASP A 159 1.57 18.67 33.65
CA ASP A 159 2.81 18.29 32.92
C ASP A 159 2.78 16.86 32.34
N GLY A 160 1.70 16.10 32.54
CA GLY A 160 1.53 14.73 32.08
C GLY A 160 1.10 14.55 30.61
N VAL A 161 0.69 15.62 29.90
CA VAL A 161 0.28 15.49 28.48
C VAL A 161 1.49 15.22 27.57
N ALA A 162 2.59 15.96 27.76
CA ALA A 162 3.80 15.79 26.96
C ALA A 162 4.44 14.40 27.13
N GLN A 163 4.42 13.83 28.35
CA GLN A 163 4.97 12.48 28.59
C GLN A 163 4.18 11.38 27.88
N ARG A 164 2.84 11.52 27.79
CA ARG A 164 2.01 10.57 27.05
C ARG A 164 2.28 10.61 25.56
N GLU A 165 2.44 11.80 24.99
CA GLU A 165 2.76 11.95 23.57
C GLU A 165 4.12 11.34 23.22
N VAL A 166 5.14 11.54 24.05
CA VAL A 166 6.46 10.94 23.84
C VAL A 166 6.40 9.40 23.89
N ALA A 167 5.69 8.83 24.88
CA ALA A 167 5.52 7.38 24.99
C ALA A 167 4.79 6.80 23.76
N ILE A 168 3.78 7.51 23.25
CA ILE A 168 3.06 7.10 22.04
C ILE A 168 3.99 7.14 20.81
N LEU A 169 4.86 8.13 20.68
CA LEU A 169 5.79 8.23 19.55
C LEU A 169 6.90 7.16 19.57
N ASP A 170 7.36 6.76 20.76
CA ASP A 170 8.37 5.70 20.91
C ASP A 170 7.80 4.31 20.59
N ASP A 171 6.57 4.05 21.05
CA ASP A 171 5.82 2.82 20.75
C ASP A 171 5.61 2.64 19.24
N ILE A 172 5.27 3.73 18.54
CA ILE A 172 5.17 3.74 17.06
C ILE A 172 6.49 3.35 16.40
N SER A 173 7.58 4.02 16.81
CA SER A 173 8.88 3.84 16.18
C SER A 173 9.34 2.39 16.37
N THR A 174 9.02 1.82 17.53
CA THR A 174 9.22 0.41 17.86
C THR A 174 8.36 -0.50 16.98
N ALA A 175 7.07 -0.22 16.82
CA ALA A 175 6.17 -1.00 15.96
C ALA A 175 6.62 -1.01 14.49
N ILE A 176 7.01 0.15 13.95
CA ILE A 176 7.53 0.29 12.58
C ILE A 176 8.82 -0.51 12.41
N THR A 177 9.75 -0.38 13.37
CA THR A 177 11.02 -1.11 13.33
C THR A 177 10.79 -2.62 13.44
N GLY A 178 9.80 -3.04 14.25
CA GLY A 178 9.37 -4.43 14.35
C GLY A 178 8.82 -4.99 13.04
N LEU A 179 8.04 -4.18 12.32
CA LEU A 179 7.45 -4.53 11.01
C LEU A 179 8.52 -4.81 9.94
N GLU A 180 9.65 -4.11 9.96
CA GLU A 180 10.72 -4.30 8.98
C GLU A 180 11.64 -5.49 9.31
N ARG A 181 11.83 -5.78 10.61
CA ARG A 181 12.73 -6.84 11.09
C ARG A 181 12.13 -8.24 10.93
N ARG A 182 10.83 -8.40 11.17
CA ARG A 182 10.16 -9.70 11.11
C ARG A 182 9.88 -10.10 9.66
N GLN A 183 10.67 -11.06 9.17
CA GLN A 183 10.52 -11.62 7.81
C GLN A 183 10.16 -13.12 7.83
N GLY A 184 10.21 -13.75 9.01
CA GLY A 184 9.78 -15.13 9.19
C GLY A 184 8.27 -15.28 9.00
N LEU A 185 7.84 -16.40 8.41
CA LEU A 185 6.42 -16.64 8.12
C LEU A 185 5.57 -16.67 9.40
N ARG A 186 6.07 -17.34 10.45
CA ARG A 186 5.45 -17.40 11.79
C ARG A 186 5.36 -16.02 12.42
N GLU A 187 6.49 -15.32 12.49
CA GLU A 187 6.60 -13.97 13.08
C GLU A 187 5.65 -12.96 12.43
N VAL A 188 5.48 -13.04 11.11
CA VAL A 188 4.58 -12.15 10.37
C VAL A 188 3.12 -12.45 10.72
N ILE A 189 2.73 -13.73 10.85
CA ILE A 189 1.37 -14.10 11.27
C ILE A 189 1.11 -13.64 12.70
N ASP A 190 2.03 -13.90 13.62
CA ASP A 190 1.90 -13.46 15.02
C ASP A 190 1.78 -11.93 15.13
N GLN A 191 2.50 -11.20 14.27
CA GLN A 191 2.41 -9.74 14.19
C GLN A 191 1.07 -9.22 13.63
N ILE A 192 0.41 -10.00 12.77
CA ILE A 192 -0.92 -9.62 12.27
C ILE A 192 -1.97 -9.87 13.36
N GLU A 193 -1.88 -11.02 14.02
CA GLU A 193 -2.83 -11.41 15.08
C GLU A 193 -2.67 -10.58 16.35
N SER A 194 -1.48 -10.08 16.65
CA SER A 194 -1.28 -9.11 17.74
C SER A 194 -1.95 -7.76 17.48
N GLY A 195 -2.43 -7.52 16.26
CA GLY A 195 -3.06 -6.25 15.86
C GLY A 195 -2.07 -5.16 15.46
N GLU A 196 -0.76 -5.40 15.48
CA GLU A 196 0.25 -4.40 15.10
C GLU A 196 0.06 -3.89 13.67
N VAL A 197 -0.27 -4.80 12.73
CA VAL A 197 -0.52 -4.43 11.33
C VAL A 197 -1.77 -3.56 11.19
N GLN A 198 -2.83 -3.85 11.96
CA GLN A 198 -4.05 -3.05 11.97
C GLN A 198 -3.81 -1.69 12.60
N ALA A 199 -3.08 -1.62 13.72
CA ALA A 199 -2.73 -0.36 14.37
C ALA A 199 -1.95 0.59 13.44
N ILE A 200 -1.03 0.05 12.62
CA ILE A 200 -0.32 0.84 11.61
C ILE A 200 -1.29 1.31 10.51
N ARG A 201 -2.25 0.47 10.08
CA ARG A 201 -3.25 0.86 9.09
C ARG A 201 -4.19 1.94 9.62
N ASP A 202 -4.69 1.81 10.84
CA ASP A 202 -5.62 2.78 11.44
C ASP A 202 -4.95 4.15 11.63
N ARG A 203 -3.64 4.13 11.92
CA ARG A 203 -2.87 5.34 12.18
C ARG A 203 -2.40 6.06 10.92
N TYR A 204 -1.88 5.31 9.95
CA TYR A 204 -1.25 5.90 8.75
C TYR A 204 -2.12 5.74 7.50
N GLY A 205 -2.92 4.69 7.45
CA GLY A 205 -3.71 4.34 6.30
C GLY A 205 -4.85 5.31 6.02
N PRO A 206 -5.50 5.16 4.85
CA PRO A 206 -6.69 5.94 4.54
C PRO A 206 -7.78 5.65 5.57
N SER A 207 -8.24 6.68 6.28
CA SER A 207 -9.37 6.54 7.20
C SER A 207 -10.60 6.01 6.44
N GLU A 208 -11.22 4.94 6.95
CA GLU A 208 -12.42 4.34 6.35
C GLU A 208 -13.61 5.31 6.27
N TYR A 209 -13.66 6.27 7.20
CA TYR A 209 -14.73 7.26 7.32
C TYR A 209 -14.32 8.65 6.79
N GLY A 210 -13.08 8.82 6.35
CA GLY A 210 -12.53 10.09 5.87
C GLY A 210 -12.83 10.37 4.40
N ARG A 211 -12.76 11.65 4.01
CA ARG A 211 -12.72 12.01 2.58
C ARG A 211 -11.52 11.30 1.94
N ARG A 212 -11.71 10.72 0.74
CA ARG A 212 -10.63 10.11 -0.05
C ARG A 212 -9.47 11.11 -0.15
N GLY A 213 -8.27 10.69 0.27
CA GLY A 213 -7.05 11.52 0.24
C GLY A 213 -6.48 11.88 1.62
N THR A 214 -7.14 11.53 2.72
CA THR A 214 -6.68 11.88 4.08
C THR A 214 -5.76 10.82 4.69
N ALA A 215 -4.94 10.14 3.88
CA ALA A 215 -3.91 9.24 4.42
C ALA A 215 -2.73 10.05 4.94
N ASP A 216 -2.01 9.53 5.93
CA ASP A 216 -0.79 10.15 6.42
C ASP A 216 0.25 10.23 5.26
N PRO A 217 1.01 11.33 5.12
CA PRO A 217 2.03 11.45 4.08
C PRO A 217 3.07 10.33 4.06
N SER A 218 3.29 9.65 5.19
CA SER A 218 4.18 8.50 5.31
C SER A 218 3.55 7.17 4.91
N TRP A 219 2.23 7.08 4.71
CA TRP A 219 1.53 5.87 4.30
C TRP A 219 2.13 5.16 3.08
N PRO A 220 2.56 5.86 2.01
CA PRO A 220 3.19 5.19 0.86
C PRO A 220 4.38 4.31 1.25
N LYS A 221 5.13 4.66 2.31
CA LYS A 221 6.25 3.87 2.84
C LYS A 221 5.81 2.51 3.39
N TYR A 222 4.64 2.45 4.04
CA TYR A 222 4.16 1.27 4.77
C TYR A 222 3.09 0.49 4.01
N SER A 223 2.35 1.14 3.12
CA SER A 223 1.17 0.62 2.41
C SER A 223 1.42 -0.74 1.76
N ASN A 224 2.55 -0.89 1.05
CA ASN A 224 2.94 -2.13 0.40
C ASN A 224 3.19 -3.26 1.39
N LEU A 225 3.86 -2.97 2.51
CA LEU A 225 4.20 -3.98 3.52
C LEU A 225 2.94 -4.43 4.26
N VAL A 226 2.11 -3.48 4.71
CA VAL A 226 0.81 -3.72 5.35
C VAL A 226 -0.09 -4.54 4.42
N SER A 227 -0.26 -4.12 3.16
CA SER A 227 -1.10 -4.82 2.18
C SER A 227 -0.63 -6.26 1.92
N LYS A 228 0.68 -6.51 1.89
CA LYS A 228 1.23 -7.85 1.72
C LYS A 228 0.90 -8.74 2.94
N ARG A 229 1.03 -8.20 4.15
CA ARG A 229 0.75 -8.91 5.41
C ARG A 229 -0.73 -9.25 5.53
N GLU A 230 -1.61 -8.29 5.25
CA GLU A 230 -3.05 -8.53 5.20
C GLU A 230 -3.44 -9.56 4.14
N ARG A 231 -2.78 -9.54 2.97
CA ARG A 231 -3.02 -10.56 1.95
C ARG A 231 -2.63 -11.96 2.46
N LEU A 232 -1.53 -12.10 3.19
CA LEU A 232 -1.16 -13.36 3.82
C LEU A 232 -2.22 -13.83 4.82
N HIS A 233 -2.70 -12.93 5.67
CA HIS A 233 -3.75 -13.27 6.63
C HIS A 233 -5.05 -13.69 5.95
N ARG A 234 -5.41 -13.09 4.81
CA ARG A 234 -6.55 -13.52 3.99
C ARG A 234 -6.37 -14.93 3.44
N ILE A 235 -5.16 -15.33 3.06
CA ILE A 235 -4.88 -16.72 2.64
C ILE A 235 -5.07 -17.67 3.83
N LEU A 236 -4.49 -17.33 4.99
CA LEU A 236 -4.61 -18.14 6.20
C LEU A 236 -6.07 -18.33 6.62
N THR A 237 -6.85 -17.25 6.67
CA THR A 237 -8.26 -17.29 7.10
C THR A 237 -9.21 -17.84 6.03
N GLY A 238 -8.99 -17.51 4.76
CA GLY A 238 -9.83 -17.94 3.63
C GLY A 238 -9.52 -19.36 3.15
N ASP A 239 -8.31 -19.60 2.65
CA ASP A 239 -7.95 -20.89 2.03
C ASP A 239 -7.63 -21.99 3.05
N PHE A 240 -7.19 -21.61 4.26
CA PHE A 240 -6.79 -22.56 5.30
C PHE A 240 -7.73 -22.55 6.51
N SER A 241 -8.84 -21.82 6.45
CA SER A 241 -9.84 -21.73 7.53
C SER A 241 -9.26 -21.34 8.89
N GLY A 242 -8.16 -20.58 8.91
CA GLY A 242 -7.43 -20.21 10.12
C GLY A 242 -6.56 -21.32 10.72
N ASN A 243 -6.46 -22.49 10.09
CA ASN A 243 -5.63 -23.60 10.57
C ASN A 243 -4.14 -23.32 10.27
N LYS A 244 -3.46 -22.74 11.26
CA LYS A 244 -2.02 -22.41 11.20
C LYS A 244 -1.14 -23.62 10.89
N GLU A 245 -1.42 -24.78 11.49
CA GLU A 245 -0.59 -25.97 11.30
C GLU A 245 -0.65 -26.47 9.86
N ARG A 246 -1.85 -26.57 9.29
CA ARG A 246 -2.04 -26.92 7.87
C ARG A 246 -1.36 -25.90 6.96
N PHE A 247 -1.49 -24.61 7.27
CA PHE A 247 -0.84 -23.53 6.54
C PHE A 247 0.69 -23.66 6.57
N PHE A 248 1.30 -23.83 7.75
CA PHE A 248 2.75 -23.98 7.89
C PHE A 248 3.25 -25.24 7.21
N ASN A 249 2.58 -26.39 7.43
CA ASN A 249 2.92 -27.65 6.77
C ASN A 249 2.87 -27.53 5.24
N PHE A 250 1.89 -26.82 4.71
CA PHE A 250 1.76 -26.60 3.27
C PHE A 250 2.92 -25.77 2.69
N PHE A 251 3.41 -24.76 3.43
CA PHE A 251 4.50 -23.87 3.01
C PHE A 251 5.89 -24.29 3.50
N SER A 252 6.01 -25.43 4.18
CA SER A 252 7.29 -26.04 4.53
C SER A 252 8.05 -26.46 3.27
N VAL A 253 9.32 -26.07 3.19
CA VAL A 253 10.21 -26.52 2.12
C VAL A 253 10.84 -27.83 2.57
N PRO A 254 10.70 -28.93 1.80
CA PRO A 254 11.39 -30.17 2.14
C PRO A 254 12.89 -29.89 2.24
N ALA A 255 13.50 -30.34 3.33
CA ALA A 255 14.91 -30.10 3.59
C ALA A 255 15.74 -30.49 2.35
N PRO A 256 16.67 -29.63 1.90
CA PRO A 256 17.43 -29.91 0.69
C PRO A 256 18.18 -31.23 0.84
N GLN A 257 17.75 -32.26 0.10
CA GLN A 257 18.34 -33.61 0.18
C GLN A 257 19.80 -33.65 -0.29
N ASN A 258 20.30 -32.58 -0.91
CA ASN A 258 21.67 -32.46 -1.35
C ASN A 258 22.62 -32.14 -0.19
N LYS A 259 22.85 -33.12 0.69
CA LYS A 259 23.90 -33.13 1.71
C LYS A 259 25.29 -33.33 1.09
N LYS A 260 25.70 -32.49 0.12
CA LYS A 260 27.11 -32.45 -0.29
C LYS A 260 27.89 -31.58 0.71
N ARG A 261 28.37 -32.25 1.76
CA ARG A 261 29.51 -31.87 2.63
C ARG A 261 29.53 -30.39 3.06
N LYS A 262 28.67 -30.01 4.03
CA LYS A 262 28.94 -28.83 4.87
C LYS A 262 29.76 -29.26 6.09
N ARG A 263 30.76 -28.45 6.42
CA ARG A 263 31.71 -28.67 7.52
C ARG A 263 30.96 -28.77 8.86
N PRO A 264 31.46 -29.57 9.84
CA PRO A 264 30.72 -29.96 11.04
C PRO A 264 30.72 -28.91 12.17
N THR A 265 30.86 -27.62 11.86
CA THR A 265 31.37 -26.68 12.88
C THR A 265 30.33 -25.97 13.74
N ASP A 266 29.02 -26.04 13.45
CA ASP A 266 28.02 -25.41 14.31
C ASP A 266 26.84 -26.37 14.57
N GLU A 267 27.03 -27.30 15.50
CA GLU A 267 25.98 -28.11 16.12
C GLU A 267 25.17 -27.26 17.12
N ALA A 268 23.86 -27.53 17.21
CA ALA A 268 22.86 -26.95 18.12
C ALA A 268 22.03 -25.74 17.66
N ALA A 269 22.00 -25.41 16.36
CA ALA A 269 20.83 -24.70 15.83
C ALA A 269 19.68 -25.71 15.72
N THR A 270 18.59 -25.47 16.44
CA THR A 270 17.33 -26.23 16.32
C THR A 270 16.98 -26.46 14.85
N PRO A 271 16.31 -27.57 14.49
CA PRO A 271 15.78 -27.76 13.13
C PRO A 271 14.73 -26.67 12.86
N GLU A 272 15.19 -25.47 12.51
CA GLU A 272 14.37 -24.36 12.11
C GLU A 272 13.63 -24.81 10.87
N GLU A 273 12.33 -24.99 11.04
CA GLU A 273 11.40 -25.33 9.96
C GLU A 273 11.61 -24.32 8.84
N HIS A 274 12.15 -24.82 7.72
CA HIS A 274 12.49 -23.97 6.60
C HIS A 274 11.21 -23.65 5.81
N PHE A 275 10.54 -22.57 6.17
CA PHE A 275 9.37 -22.11 5.45
C PHE A 275 9.74 -21.38 4.17
N ARG A 276 8.85 -21.42 3.17
CA ARG A 276 8.91 -20.46 2.07
C ARG A 276 8.82 -19.05 2.64
N SER A 277 9.62 -18.13 2.10
CA SER A 277 9.59 -16.76 2.59
C SER A 277 8.20 -16.14 2.36
N PHE A 278 7.70 -15.41 3.35
CA PHE A 278 6.42 -14.70 3.31
C PHE A 278 6.24 -13.92 1.99
N ARG A 279 7.29 -13.20 1.57
CA ARG A 279 7.29 -12.43 0.33
C ARG A 279 6.94 -13.28 -0.90
N LYS A 280 7.51 -14.48 -1.01
CA LYS A 280 7.26 -15.38 -2.13
C LYS A 280 5.83 -15.88 -2.17
N ILE A 281 5.25 -16.18 -1.00
CA ILE A 281 3.86 -16.62 -0.89
C ILE A 281 2.92 -15.52 -1.39
N VAL A 282 3.10 -14.29 -0.91
CA VAL A 282 2.23 -13.17 -1.30
C VAL A 282 2.37 -12.79 -2.77
N GLU A 283 3.58 -12.86 -3.32
CA GLU A 283 3.84 -12.60 -4.74
C GLU A 283 3.31 -13.72 -5.66
N ALA A 284 3.08 -14.92 -5.14
CA ALA A 284 2.48 -16.03 -5.88
C ALA A 284 0.96 -15.92 -6.04
N VAL A 285 0.27 -15.17 -5.17
CA VAL A 285 -1.22 -15.07 -5.16
C VAL A 285 -1.81 -14.72 -6.54
N PRO A 286 -1.37 -13.66 -7.24
CA PRO A 286 -2.00 -13.30 -8.51
C PRO A 286 -1.83 -14.38 -9.59
N TRP A 287 -0.75 -15.18 -9.51
CA TRP A 287 -0.51 -16.29 -10.41
C TRP A 287 -1.43 -17.47 -10.10
N CYS A 288 -1.57 -17.80 -8.82
CA CYS A 288 -2.53 -18.80 -8.35
C CYS A 288 -3.93 -18.46 -8.85
N ASP A 289 -4.41 -17.24 -8.59
CA ASP A 289 -5.74 -16.76 -8.98
C ASP A 289 -5.92 -16.82 -10.51
N SER A 290 -4.95 -16.33 -11.28
CA SER A 290 -5.02 -16.32 -12.74
C SER A 290 -5.05 -17.73 -13.33
N GLU A 291 -4.31 -18.67 -12.75
CA GLU A 291 -4.22 -20.04 -13.27
C GLU A 291 -5.41 -20.89 -12.86
N LEU A 292 -5.97 -20.65 -11.67
CA LEU A 292 -7.25 -21.22 -11.27
C LEU A 292 -8.40 -20.66 -12.13
N ALA A 293 -8.40 -19.35 -12.43
CA ALA A 293 -9.39 -18.77 -13.34
C ALA A 293 -9.26 -19.30 -14.78
N ALA A 294 -8.05 -19.68 -15.23
CA ALA A 294 -7.87 -20.39 -16.49
C ALA A 294 -8.36 -21.84 -16.41
N GLU A 295 -8.11 -22.51 -15.28
CA GLU A 295 -8.56 -23.87 -15.04
C GLU A 295 -10.09 -23.96 -15.03
N ARG A 296 -10.78 -23.06 -14.32
CA ARG A 296 -12.25 -22.98 -14.24
C ARG A 296 -12.94 -22.76 -15.58
N ARG A 297 -12.22 -22.30 -16.61
CA ARG A 297 -12.75 -22.10 -17.98
C ARG A 297 -12.66 -23.34 -18.87
N LYS A 298 -12.08 -24.45 -18.38
CA LYS A 298 -12.05 -25.71 -19.14
C LYS A 298 -13.44 -26.32 -19.22
N VAL A 299 -13.75 -26.92 -20.38
CA VAL A 299 -15.05 -27.53 -20.70
C VAL A 299 -15.50 -28.57 -19.66
N GLU A 300 -14.56 -29.28 -19.04
CA GLU A 300 -14.83 -30.27 -17.99
C GLU A 300 -15.52 -29.67 -16.73
N TYR A 301 -15.35 -28.36 -16.49
CA TYR A 301 -15.97 -27.66 -15.36
C TYR A 301 -17.17 -26.80 -15.77
N LEU A 302 -17.59 -26.85 -17.03
CA LEU A 302 -18.76 -26.11 -17.50
C LEU A 302 -20.01 -26.98 -17.45
N ASP A 303 -21.16 -26.37 -17.15
CA ASP A 303 -22.47 -27.00 -17.24
C ASP A 303 -22.96 -27.05 -18.70
N ASN A 304 -24.19 -27.56 -18.91
CA ASN A 304 -24.81 -27.61 -20.24
C ASN A 304 -25.05 -26.22 -20.86
N ASN A 305 -25.00 -25.15 -20.07
CA ASN A 305 -25.16 -23.77 -20.51
C ASN A 305 -23.81 -23.11 -20.83
N GLY A 306 -22.69 -23.80 -20.58
CA GLY A 306 -21.35 -23.25 -20.74
C GLY A 306 -20.90 -22.37 -19.57
N GLU A 307 -21.60 -22.38 -18.44
CA GLU A 307 -21.24 -21.65 -17.22
C GLU A 307 -20.46 -22.54 -16.25
N PHE A 308 -19.65 -21.94 -15.39
CA PHE A 308 -18.86 -22.69 -14.41
C PHE A 308 -19.75 -23.44 -13.41
N CYS A 309 -19.59 -24.76 -13.34
CA CYS A 309 -20.31 -25.65 -12.44
C CYS A 309 -19.45 -26.00 -11.21
N GLU A 310 -19.84 -25.50 -10.04
CA GLU A 310 -19.17 -25.82 -8.77
C GLU A 310 -19.23 -27.34 -8.47
N GLY A 311 -20.29 -28.04 -8.91
CA GLY A 311 -20.43 -29.48 -8.73
C GLY A 311 -19.31 -30.28 -9.42
N ASN A 312 -19.04 -29.97 -10.70
CA ASN A 312 -17.95 -30.63 -11.45
C ASN A 312 -16.58 -30.28 -10.86
N TRP A 313 -16.41 -29.04 -10.38
CA TRP A 313 -15.19 -28.61 -9.70
C TRP A 313 -14.96 -29.41 -8.41
N LEU A 314 -15.99 -29.56 -7.59
CA LEU A 314 -15.96 -30.32 -6.34
C LEU A 314 -15.76 -31.82 -6.59
N GLU A 315 -16.35 -32.38 -7.65
CA GLU A 315 -16.13 -33.77 -8.03
C GLU A 315 -14.65 -34.05 -8.36
N ARG A 316 -13.99 -33.11 -9.07
CA ARG A 316 -12.59 -33.26 -9.47
C ARG A 316 -11.61 -33.00 -8.33
N TRP A 317 -11.82 -31.92 -7.57
CA TRP A 317 -10.84 -31.41 -6.61
C TRP A 317 -11.20 -31.70 -5.16
N GLY A 318 -12.44 -32.08 -4.86
CA GLY A 318 -12.94 -32.28 -3.50
C GLY A 318 -12.86 -31.00 -2.66
N GLU A 319 -12.68 -31.16 -1.35
CA GLU A 319 -12.55 -30.05 -0.38
C GLU A 319 -11.16 -29.38 -0.37
N ARG A 320 -10.38 -29.55 -1.44
CA ARG A 320 -9.05 -28.93 -1.54
C ARG A 320 -9.18 -27.44 -1.72
N ASN A 321 -8.30 -26.69 -1.07
CA ASN A 321 -8.28 -25.24 -1.24
C ASN A 321 -7.57 -24.80 -2.53
N SER A 322 -7.69 -23.52 -2.85
CA SER A 322 -7.10 -22.89 -4.04
C SER A 322 -5.61 -23.25 -4.24
N TRP A 323 -4.84 -23.23 -3.15
CA TRP A 323 -3.39 -23.50 -3.18
C TRP A 323 -3.05 -24.96 -3.41
N GLU A 324 -3.79 -25.87 -2.80
CA GLU A 324 -3.65 -27.32 -2.98
C GLU A 324 -3.98 -27.72 -4.42
N ILE A 325 -5.07 -27.18 -4.97
CA ILE A 325 -5.42 -27.38 -6.38
C ILE A 325 -4.31 -26.84 -7.29
N TRP A 326 -3.80 -25.64 -7.00
CA TRP A 326 -2.72 -25.04 -7.79
C TRP A 326 -1.42 -25.85 -7.77
N ARG A 327 -1.09 -26.45 -6.62
CA ARG A 327 0.04 -27.38 -6.47
C ARG A 327 -0.20 -28.68 -7.23
N ASP A 328 -1.39 -29.26 -7.13
CA ASP A 328 -1.71 -30.54 -7.79
C ASP A 328 -1.80 -30.42 -9.31
N MET A 329 -2.14 -29.23 -9.83
CA MET A 329 -1.99 -28.93 -11.26
C MET A 329 -0.53 -28.89 -11.73
N GLY A 330 0.46 -28.92 -10.82
CA GLY A 330 1.88 -28.79 -11.14
C GLY A 330 2.27 -27.40 -11.63
N LYS A 331 1.43 -26.38 -11.40
CA LYS A 331 1.64 -24.99 -11.84
C LYS A 331 2.26 -24.10 -10.76
N GLU A 332 2.40 -24.62 -9.54
CA GLU A 332 2.95 -23.91 -8.39
C GLU A 332 4.33 -23.31 -8.70
N ARG A 333 4.40 -21.98 -8.70
CA ARG A 333 5.65 -21.25 -8.96
C ARG A 333 5.85 -20.07 -8.01
N TYR A 334 7.03 -20.02 -7.43
CA TYR A 334 7.48 -18.92 -6.57
C TYR A 334 8.62 -18.16 -7.26
N VAL A 335 8.30 -17.54 -8.39
CA VAL A 335 9.31 -16.92 -9.24
C VAL A 335 9.79 -15.64 -8.57
N ASN A 336 11.08 -15.59 -8.22
CA ASN A 336 11.77 -14.32 -8.07
C ASN A 336 11.91 -13.74 -9.48
N GLN A 337 11.08 -12.78 -9.88
CA GLN A 337 11.28 -12.06 -11.14
C GLN A 337 12.60 -11.29 -11.08
N LYS A 338 13.68 -11.98 -11.42
CA LYS A 338 14.92 -11.39 -11.90
C LYS A 338 15.42 -12.30 -13.02
N LYS A 339 14.99 -11.97 -14.23
CA LYS A 339 15.83 -11.94 -15.44
C LYS A 339 15.00 -11.40 -16.61
N SER A 340 14.95 -10.07 -16.69
CA SER A 340 14.75 -9.36 -17.95
C SER A 340 15.92 -8.40 -18.10
N SER A 341 17.05 -8.95 -18.58
CA SER A 341 18.10 -8.24 -19.30
C SER A 341 18.77 -9.25 -20.22
#